data_AF-F2F3L3-F1
#
_entry.id   AF-F2F3L3-F1
#
_cell.length_a   1.000
_cell.length_b   1.000
_cell.length_c   1.000
_cell.angle_alpha   90.00
_cell.angle_beta   90.00
_cell.angle_gamma   90.00
#
_symmetry.space_group_name_H-M   'P 1'
#
loop_
_entity.id
_entity.type
_entity.pdbx_description
1 polymer ?
#
loop_
_entity_poly.entity_id
_entity_poly.type
_entity_poly.pdbx_seq_one_letter_code
_entity_poly.pdbx_strand_id
1 'polypeptide(L)' 'MFDGKSFQWTEIKEVALEYYVDDTGKYEEYNFISKDGNSIRIPLNNHFLQENKSEIYRIARQNNVLFIEQEKN' A
#
# COMPACT_ATOMS: atom_id res chain seq x y z
N MET A 1 -22.20 0.45 -4.63
CA MET A 1 -21.38 1.22 -5.59
C MET A 1 -20.01 1.34 -4.97
N PHE A 2 -18.96 0.88 -5.66
CA PHE A 2 -17.61 1.28 -5.29
C PHE A 2 -17.49 2.75 -5.67
N ASP A 3 -17.41 3.66 -4.69
CA ASP A 3 -17.07 5.08 -4.92
C ASP A 3 -15.59 5.15 -5.28
N GLY A 4 -15.25 4.59 -6.46
CA GLY A 4 -13.90 4.31 -6.92
C GLY A 4 -13.05 5.57 -6.99
N LYS A 5 -12.51 5.96 -5.84
CA LYS A 5 -11.47 6.96 -5.73
C LYS A 5 -10.23 6.35 -6.37
N SER A 6 -9.90 6.81 -7.57
CA SER A 6 -8.60 6.57 -8.19
C SER A 6 -7.65 7.67 -7.74
N PHE A 7 -6.46 7.30 -7.27
CA PHE A 7 -5.37 8.26 -7.13
C PHE A 7 -4.42 8.14 -8.32
N GLN A 8 -3.95 9.28 -8.81
CA GLN A 8 -2.79 9.36 -9.67
C GLN A 8 -1.53 9.23 -8.82
N TRP A 9 -0.50 8.57 -9.33
CA TRP A 9 0.77 8.42 -8.60
C TRP A 9 1.42 9.76 -8.23
N THR A 10 1.18 10.81 -9.01
CA THR A 10 1.64 12.18 -8.73
C THR A 10 1.00 12.80 -7.48
N GLU A 11 -0.14 12.27 -7.03
CA GLU A 11 -0.87 12.71 -5.83
C GLU A 11 -0.42 11.96 -4.58
N ILE A 12 0.29 10.84 -4.74
CA ILE A 12 0.77 10.01 -3.64
C ILE A 12 2.03 10.63 -3.04
N LYS A 13 2.07 10.68 -1.72
CA LYS A 13 3.26 11.04 -0.93
C LYS A 13 4.01 9.80 -0.48
N GLU A 14 3.27 8.79 -0.04
CA GLU A 14 3.81 7.61 0.63
C GLU A 14 2.95 6.36 0.32
N VAL A 15 3.62 5.23 0.20
CA VAL A 15 3.01 3.90 0.23
C VAL A 15 3.60 3.14 1.40
N ALA A 16 2.76 2.76 2.35
CA ALA A 16 3.14 1.92 3.47
C ALA A 16 2.61 0.50 3.28
N LEU A 17 3.50 -0.49 3.29
CA LEU A 17 3.12 -1.88 3.51
C LEU A 17 3.03 -2.10 5.02
N GLU A 18 1.81 -2.11 5.53
CA GLU A 18 1.50 -2.37 6.94
C GLU A 18 1.26 -3.87 7.13
N TYR A 19 1.88 -4.49 8.13
CA TYR A 19 1.62 -5.88 8.48
C TYR A 19 1.42 -6.07 9.97
N TYR A 20 0.58 -7.02 10.36
CA TYR A 20 0.49 -7.50 11.73
C TYR A 20 0.38 -9.01 11.74
N VAL A 21 0.91 -9.63 12.80
CA VAL A 21 0.87 -11.08 13.00
C VAL A 21 0.06 -11.34 14.26
N ASP A 22 -0.98 -12.17 14.14
CA ASP A 22 -1.74 -12.67 15.28
C ASP A 22 -1.76 -14.21 15.29
N ASP A 23 -2.48 -14.80 16.25
CA ASP A 23 -2.60 -16.26 16.40
C ASP A 23 -3.27 -16.94 15.19
N THR A 24 -3.93 -16.18 14.31
CA THR A 24 -4.68 -16.66 13.14
C THR A 24 -3.90 -16.52 11.83
N GLY A 25 -2.83 -15.71 11.80
CA GLY A 25 -1.93 -15.61 10.67
C GLY A 25 -1.26 -14.24 10.53
N LYS A 26 -0.68 -14.00 9.34
CA LYS A 26 -0.11 -12.71 8.95
C LYS A 26 -1.11 -11.96 8.08
N TYR A 27 -1.48 -10.75 8.49
CA TYR A 27 -2.23 -9.82 7.68
C TYR A 27 -1.28 -8.76 7.11
N GLU A 28 -1.44 -8.43 5.83
CA GLU A 28 -0.68 -7.37 5.17
C GLU A 28 -1.65 -6.47 4.38
N GLU A 29 -1.44 -5.16 4.42
CA GLU A 29 -2.18 -4.18 3.62
C GLU A 29 -1.26 -3.09 3.07
N TYR A 30 -1.54 -2.62 1.85
CA TYR A 30 -0.95 -1.38 1.35
C TYR A 30 -1.82 -0.20 1.76
N ASN A 31 -1.19 0.83 2.29
CA ASN A 31 -1.79 2.11 2.62
C ASN A 31 -1.16 3.19 1.72
N PHE A 32 -1.91 3.65 0.72
CA PHE A 32 -1.51 4.72 -0.20
C PHE A 32 -1.96 6.04 0.38
N ILE A 33 -1.01 6.89 0.77
CA ILE A 33 -1.27 8.17 1.43
C ILE A 33 -1.02 9.30 0.43
N SER A 34 -2.04 10.09 0.14
CA SER A 34 -1.95 11.26 -0.73
C SER A 34 -1.29 12.45 -0.01
N LYS A 35 -0.81 13.42 -0.80
CA LYS A 35 -0.22 14.67 -0.30
C LYS A 35 -1.20 15.48 0.57
N ASP A 36 -2.50 15.35 0.33
CA ASP A 36 -3.57 16.02 1.07
C ASP A 36 -4.03 15.26 2.32
N GLY A 37 -3.35 14.14 2.66
CA GLY A 37 -3.65 13.33 3.84
C GLY A 37 -4.79 12.33 3.66
N ASN A 38 -5.38 12.21 2.47
CA ASN A 38 -6.32 11.14 2.17
C ASN A 38 -5.57 9.81 2.00
N SER A 39 -6.24 8.69 2.30
CA SER A 39 -5.63 7.37 2.12
C SER A 39 -6.58 6.35 1.49
N ILE A 40 -5.98 5.41 0.75
CA ILE A 40 -6.64 4.20 0.25
C ILE A 40 -5.89 3.00 0.81
N ARG A 41 -6.63 2.08 1.40
CA ARG A 41 -6.11 0.81 1.92
C ARG A 41 -6.49 -0.34 1.00
N ILE A 42 -5.52 -1.16 0.65
CA ILE A 42 -5.70 -2.35 -0.17
C ILE A 42 -5.18 -3.55 0.63
N PRO A 43 -6.07 -4.41 1.15
CA PRO A 43 -5.65 -5.64 1.83
C PRO A 43 -4.97 -6.58 0.83
N LEU A 44 -3.82 -7.14 1.20
CA LEU A 44 -3.24 -8.24 0.45
C LEU A 44 -4.01 -9.52 0.81
N ASN A 45 -4.49 -10.21 -0.22
CA ASN A 45 -5.01 -11.57 -0.11
C ASN A 45 -4.00 -12.54 -0.75
N ASN A 46 -4.19 -13.85 -0.59
CA ASN A 46 -3.27 -14.87 -1.14
C ASN A 46 -3.08 -14.78 -2.68
N HIS A 47 -3.94 -14.04 -3.39
CA HIS A 47 -3.78 -13.75 -4.82
C HIS A 47 -2.86 -12.55 -5.12
N PHE A 48 -2.61 -11.68 -4.13
CA PHE A 48 -1.68 -10.57 -4.18
C PHE A 48 -0.28 -11.05 -3.75
N LEU A 49 0.42 -11.68 -4.70
CA LEU A 49 1.73 -12.33 -4.52
C LEU A 49 2.91 -11.32 -4.42
N GLN A 50 4.09 -11.83 -4.06
CA GLN A 50 5.37 -11.10 -4.00
C GLN A 50 5.68 -10.27 -5.26
N GLU A 51 5.27 -10.72 -6.44
CA GLU A 51 5.49 -10.02 -7.71
C GLU A 51 4.85 -8.62 -7.70
N ASN A 52 3.68 -8.48 -7.07
CA ASN A 52 2.99 -7.20 -6.94
C ASN A 52 3.75 -6.25 -6.00
N LYS A 53 4.45 -6.77 -5.00
CA LYS A 53 5.28 -5.95 -4.10
C LYS A 53 6.48 -5.34 -4.83
N SER A 54 7.18 -6.14 -5.62
CA SER A 54 8.28 -5.66 -6.47
C SER A 54 7.81 -4.59 -7.46
N GLU A 55 6.61 -4.75 -8.02
CA GLU A 55 6.04 -3.77 -8.94
C GLU A 55 5.63 -2.46 -8.24
N ILE A 56 4.92 -2.53 -7.11
CA ILE A 56 4.54 -1.34 -6.35
C ILE A 56 5.78 -0.57 -5.90
N TYR A 57 6.81 -1.26 -5.41
CA TYR A 57 8.09 -0.64 -5.06
C TYR A 57 8.74 0.05 -6.28
N ARG A 58 8.77 -0.62 -7.43
CA ARG A 58 9.30 -0.07 -8.68
C ARG A 58 8.56 1.21 -9.09
N ILE A 59 7.23 1.19 -9.07
CA ILE A 59 6.42 2.34 -9.47
C ILE A 59 6.55 3.49 -8.46
N ALA A 60 6.57 3.21 -7.16
CA ALA A 60 6.80 4.21 -6.13
C ALA A 60 8.13 4.94 -6.35
N ARG A 61 9.21 4.19 -6.59
CA ARG A 61 10.53 4.75 -6.90
C ARG A 61 10.53 5.61 -8.17
N GLN A 62 9.86 5.17 -9.24
CA GLN A 62 9.75 5.94 -10.49
C GLN A 62 9.02 7.28 -10.29
N ASN A 63 8.12 7.36 -9.32
CA ASN A 63 7.33 8.56 -9.02
C ASN A 63 7.88 9.39 -7.85
N ASN A 64 9.07 9.07 -7.33
CA ASN A 64 9.64 9.70 -6.12
C ASN A 64 8.70 9.64 -4.90
N VAL A 65 7.95 8.54 -4.79
CA VAL A 65 7.06 8.25 -3.66
C VAL A 65 7.84 7.45 -2.63
N LEU A 66 7.70 7.82 -1.35
CA LEU A 66 8.30 7.09 -0.24
C LEU A 66 7.62 5.72 -0.10
N PHE A 67 8.40 4.65 -0.06
CA PHE A 67 7.90 3.30 0.23
C PHE A 67 8.44 2.86 1.58
N ILE A 68 7.55 2.50 2.50
CA ILE A 68 7.91 1.99 3.83
C ILE A 68 7.27 0.63 4.10
N GLU A 69 7.96 -0.20 4.86
CA GLU A 69 7.41 -1.42 5.43
C GLU A 69 7.40 -1.27 6.94
N GLN A 70 6.25 -1.50 7.57
CA GLN A 70 6.11 -1.31 9.01
C GLN A 70 5.14 -2.32 9.63
N GLU A 71 5.48 -2.73 10.85
CA GLU A 71 4.57 -3.49 11.70
C GLU A 71 3.51 -2.56 12.28
N LYS A 72 2.26 -3.00 12.27
CA LYS A 72 1.13 -2.28 12.84
C LYS A 72 1.02 -2.66 14.33
N ASN A 73 1.35 -1.71 15.21
CA ASN A 73 1.19 -1.85 16.66
C ASN A 73 -0.28 -1.92 17.08
#